data_AF-A0A4W5N6J1-F1
#
_entry.id   AF-A0A4W5N6J1-F1
#
_cell.length_a   1.000
_cell.length_b   1.000
_cell.length_c   1.000
_cell.angle_alpha   90.00
_cell.angle_beta   90.00
_cell.angle_gamma   90.00
#
_symmetry.space_group_name_H-M   'P 1'
#
loop_
_entity.id
_entity.type
_entity.pdbx_description
1 polymer ?
#
loop_
_entity_poly.entity_id
_entity_poly.type
_entity_poly.pdbx_seq_one_letter_code
_entity_poly.pdbx_strand_id
1 'polypeptide(L)'
;MYAIFKLLQMVFFGMAVVNDLQTGKNTAKGLNKWKDLIFSVLAFPVGMFVVLLFWVIFAYDRQLVYPESLDAFFPLWMNHA
;
A
#
# COMPACT_ATOMS: atom_id res chain seq x y z
N MET A 1 -25.32 -13.08 11.79
CA MET A 1 -24.17 -12.75 10.92
C MET A 1 -24.11 -11.25 10.59
N TYR A 2 -25.13 -10.65 9.98
CA TYR A 2 -25.15 -9.21 9.63
C TYR A 2 -25.04 -8.22 10.81
N ALA A 3 -25.54 -8.57 12.00
CA ALA A 3 -25.47 -7.70 13.18
C ALA A 3 -24.02 -7.48 13.68
N ILE A 4 -23.18 -8.51 13.58
CA ILE A 4 -21.78 -8.44 14.01
C ILE A 4 -20.98 -7.49 13.11
N PHE A 5 -21.20 -7.55 11.79
CA PHE A 5 -20.58 -6.61 10.84
C PHE A 5 -20.97 -5.16 11.12
N LYS A 6 -22.24 -4.89 11.45
CA LYS A 6 -22.70 -3.52 11.78
C LYS A 6 -22.12 -3.00 13.10
N LEU A 7 -21.96 -3.88 14.10
CA LEU A 7 -21.31 -3.51 15.37
C LEU A 7 -19.83 -3.21 15.18
N LEU A 8 -19.11 -4.02 14.38
CA LEU A 8 -17.72 -3.76 14.02
C LEU A 8 -17.57 -2.43 13.27
N GLN A 9 -18.47 -2.16 12.32
CA GLN A 9 -18.50 -0.91 11.57
C GLN A 9 -18.76 0.31 12.47
N MET A 10 -19.69 0.21 13.43
CA MET A 10 -19.98 1.27 14.39
C MET A 10 -18.80 1.57 15.32
N VAL A 11 -18.12 0.52 15.81
CA VAL A 11 -16.94 0.64 16.65
C VAL A 11 -15.78 1.27 15.87
N PHE A 12 -15.57 0.86 14.63
CA PHE A 12 -14.56 1.43 13.74
C PHE A 12 -14.77 2.93 13.51
N PHE A 13 -15.99 3.34 13.14
CA PHE A 13 -16.30 4.76 12.93
C PHE A 13 -16.23 5.58 14.23
N GLY A 14 -16.61 5.00 15.37
CA GLY A 14 -16.44 5.66 16.68
C GLY A 14 -14.98 5.93 17.01
N MET A 15 -14.08 4.98 16.76
CA MET A 15 -12.64 5.18 16.94
C MET A 15 -12.06 6.23 15.99
N ALA A 16 -12.52 6.26 14.74
CA ALA A 16 -12.12 7.27 13.76
C ALA A 16 -12.50 8.68 14.21
N VAL A 17 -13.73 8.88 14.70
CA VAL A 17 -14.20 10.17 15.24
C VAL A 17 -13.38 10.60 16.46
N VAL A 18 -13.11 9.68 17.39
CA VAL A 18 -12.29 9.98 18.57
C VAL A 18 -10.86 10.35 18.19
N ASN A 19 -10.29 9.71 17.17
CA ASN A 19 -8.95 10.02 16.66
C ASN A 19 -8.89 11.38 15.95
N ASP A 20 -9.90 11.72 15.14
CA ASP A 20 -9.98 13.01 14.44
C ASP A 20 -10.23 14.18 15.41
N LEU A 21 -10.93 13.93 16.53
CA LEU A 21 -11.15 14.91 17.60
C LEU A 21 -9.94 15.09 18.52
N GLN A 22 -8.96 14.18 18.48
CA GLN A 22 -7.70 14.35 19.21
C GLN A 22 -6.78 15.33 18.47
N THR A 23 -7.04 16.63 18.61
CA THR A 23 -6.13 17.74 18.26
C THR A 23 -4.90 17.84 19.19
N GLY A 24 -4.28 16.70 19.53
CA GLY A 24 -3.14 16.60 20.42
C GLY A 24 -1.80 16.67 19.68
N LYS A 25 -1.31 17.87 19.38
CA LYS A 25 -0.06 18.13 18.63
C LYS A 25 1.23 17.53 19.22
N ASN A 26 1.21 17.03 20.46
CA ASN A 26 2.43 16.61 21.18
C ASN A 26 2.64 15.09 21.28
N THR A 27 1.59 14.27 21.36
CA THR A 27 1.70 12.79 21.28
C THR A 27 1.97 12.32 19.85
N ALA A 28 1.48 13.09 18.87
CA ALA A 28 1.71 12.87 17.45
C ALA A 28 3.19 12.95 17.06
N LYS A 29 4.03 13.76 17.73
CA LYS A 29 5.45 13.91 17.33
C LYS A 29 6.27 12.61 17.49
N GLY A 30 6.03 11.84 18.54
CA GLY A 30 6.74 10.57 18.76
C GLY A 30 6.25 9.48 17.82
N LEU A 31 4.94 9.30 17.73
CA LEU A 31 4.32 8.31 16.85
C LEU A 31 4.59 8.60 15.37
N ASN A 32 4.57 9.87 14.95
CA ASN A 32 4.93 10.27 13.60
C ASN A 32 6.41 9.99 13.31
N LYS A 33 7.33 10.25 14.24
CA LYS A 33 8.74 9.88 14.05
C LYS A 33 8.94 8.38 13.87
N TRP A 34 8.27 7.54 14.65
CA TRP A 34 8.34 6.08 14.49
C TRP A 34 7.75 5.62 13.17
N LYS A 35 6.58 6.17 12.79
CA LYS A 35 5.96 5.93 11.48
C LYS A 35 6.88 6.34 10.34
N ASP A 36 7.49 7.52 10.43
CA ASP A 36 8.40 8.04 9.40
C ASP A 36 9.70 7.23 9.33
N LEU A 37 10.20 6.72 10.47
CA LEU A 37 11.34 5.79 10.50
C LEU A 37 11.00 4.44 9.86
N ILE A 38 9.87 3.83 10.20
CA ILE A 38 9.43 2.56 9.60
C ILE A 38 9.22 2.75 8.09
N PHE A 39 8.61 3.87 7.69
CA PHE A 39 8.44 4.19 6.28
C PHE A 39 9.78 4.37 5.57
N SER A 40 10.67 5.21 6.11
CA SER A 40 11.93 5.57 5.45
C SER A 40 12.97 4.44 5.44
N VAL A 41 13.03 3.62 6.49
CA VAL A 41 14.05 2.57 6.64
C VAL A 41 13.58 1.22 6.07
N LEU A 42 12.27 0.93 6.12
CA LEU A 42 11.75 -0.38 5.71
C LEU A 42 10.84 -0.27 4.50
N ALA A 43 9.73 0.44 4.61
CA ALA A 43 8.70 0.42 3.56
C ALA A 43 9.20 1.01 2.25
N PHE A 44 9.89 2.14 2.31
CA PHE A 44 10.40 2.84 1.14
C PHE A 44 11.54 2.07 0.45
N PRO A 45 12.60 1.59 1.13
CA PRO A 45 13.66 0.83 0.48
C PRO A 45 13.17 -0.51 -0.09
N VAL A 46 12.28 -1.22 0.61
CA VAL A 46 11.70 -2.47 0.11
C VAL A 46 10.79 -2.21 -1.08
N GLY A 47 9.92 -1.21 -1.00
CA GLY A 47 9.07 -0.81 -2.13
C GLY A 47 9.89 -0.41 -3.35
N MET A 48 10.92 0.42 -3.15
CA MET A 48 11.85 0.81 -4.21
C MET A 48 12.59 -0.39 -4.79
N PHE A 49 13.04 -1.33 -3.97
CA PHE A 49 13.69 -2.55 -4.43
C PHE A 49 12.78 -3.36 -5.35
N VAL A 50 11.53 -3.61 -4.94
CA VAL A 50 10.56 -4.38 -5.75
C VAL A 50 10.25 -3.66 -7.06
N VAL A 51 10.01 -2.35 -7.02
CA VAL A 51 9.73 -1.54 -8.22
C VAL A 51 10.91 -1.57 -9.18
N LEU A 52 12.12 -1.30 -8.69
CA LEU A 52 13.32 -1.32 -9.52
C LEU A 52 13.59 -2.71 -10.09
N LEU A 53 13.48 -3.76 -9.27
CA LEU A 53 13.69 -5.14 -9.70
C LEU A 53 12.69 -5.52 -10.81
N PHE A 54 11.41 -5.23 -10.61
CA PHE A 54 10.38 -5.46 -11.61
C PHE A 54 10.73 -4.78 -12.93
N TRP A 55 10.98 -3.46 -12.92
CA TRP A 55 11.20 -2.70 -14.15
C TRP A 55 12.53 -3.03 -14.84
N VAL A 56 13.59 -3.32 -14.09
CA VAL A 56 14.88 -3.75 -14.66
C VAL A 56 14.73 -5.09 -15.35
N ILE A 57 14.09 -6.07 -14.71
CA ILE A 57 13.87 -7.38 -15.34
C ILE A 57 12.94 -7.23 -16.55
N PHE A 58 11.85 -6.48 -16.42
CA PHE A 58 10.90 -6.24 -17.50
C PHE A 58 11.54 -5.55 -18.71
N ALA A 59 12.43 -4.57 -18.49
CA ALA A 59 13.16 -3.88 -19.55
C ALA A 59 14.26 -4.74 -20.19
N TYR A 60 14.87 -5.65 -19.42
CA TYR A 60 15.86 -6.59 -19.94
C TYR A 60 15.22 -7.70 -20.78
N ASP A 61 14.24 -8.40 -20.20
CA ASP A 61 13.42 -9.39 -20.87
C ASP A 61 12.05 -9.48 -20.20
N ARG A 62 11.04 -8.92 -20.88
CA ARG A 62 9.66 -8.90 -20.41
C ARG A 62 9.11 -10.30 -20.12
N GLN A 63 9.54 -11.33 -20.85
CA GLN A 63 8.96 -12.68 -20.77
C GLN A 63 9.23 -13.35 -19.42
N LEU A 64 10.26 -12.88 -18.69
CA LEU A 64 10.59 -13.36 -17.35
C LEU A 64 9.58 -12.94 -16.27
N VAL A 65 8.85 -11.86 -16.51
CA VAL A 65 7.83 -11.32 -15.59
C VAL A 65 6.43 -11.46 -16.17
N TYR A 66 6.32 -11.34 -17.50
CA TYR A 66 5.08 -11.30 -18.25
C TYR A 66 5.23 -12.05 -19.60
N PRO A 67 4.87 -13.35 -19.66
CA PRO A 67 5.02 -14.15 -20.87
C PRO A 67 4.05 -13.76 -21.99
N GLU A 68 4.46 -13.97 -23.24
CA GLU A 68 3.72 -13.51 -24.44
C GLU A 68 2.33 -14.15 -24.60
N SER A 69 2.13 -15.33 -24.01
CA SER A 69 0.82 -15.99 -24.01
C SER A 69 -0.27 -15.15 -23.33
N LEU A 70 0.12 -14.23 -22.45
CA LEU A 70 -0.79 -13.31 -21.77
C LEU A 70 -1.21 -12.12 -22.63
N ASP A 71 -0.45 -11.78 -23.68
CA ASP A 71 -0.80 -10.71 -24.63
C ASP A 71 -2.13 -11.01 -25.36
N ALA A 72 -2.51 -12.30 -25.45
CA ALA A 72 -3.79 -12.74 -26.01
C ALA A 72 -5.01 -12.46 -25.11
N PHE A 73 -4.78 -12.30 -23.79
CA PHE A 73 -5.84 -12.11 -22.80
C PHE A 73 -5.96 -10.65 -22.34
N PHE A 74 -4.84 -9.92 -22.32
CA PHE A 74 -4.80 -8.56 -21.84
C PHE A 74 -4.16 -7.65 -22.90
N PRO A 75 -4.87 -6.59 -23.33
CA PRO A 75 -4.28 -5.67 -24.29
C PRO A 75 -3.13 -4.88 -23.64
N LEU A 76 -2.09 -4.61 -24.44
CA LEU A 76 -0.83 -3.99 -23.99
C LEU A 76 -1.00 -2.68 -23.21
N TRP A 77 -2.03 -1.89 -23.52
CA TRP A 77 -2.32 -0.62 -22.83
C TRP A 77 -2.84 -0.79 -21.40
N MET A 78 -3.27 -2.00 -21.01
CA MET A 78 -3.78 -2.25 -19.65
C MET A 78 -2.66 -2.57 -18.66
N ASN A 79 -1.46 -2.89 -19.14
CA ASN A 79 -0.33 -3.30 -18.30
C ASN A 79 0.63 -2.14 -17.94
N HIS A 80 0.41 -0.96 -18.52
CA HIS A 80 1.34 0.19 -18.44
C HIS A 80 0.66 1.54 -18.15
N ALA A 81 -0.53 1.53 -17.54
CA ALA A 81 -1.18 2.73 -16.99
C ALA A 81 -0.97 2.82 -15.48
#